data_AF-A0AAD7HNI9-F1
#
_entry.id   AF-A0AAD7HNI9-F1
#
_cell.length_a   1.000
_cell.length_b   1.000
_cell.length_c   1.000
_cell.angle_alpha   90.00
_cell.angle_beta   90.00
_cell.angle_gamma   90.00
#
_symmetry.space_group_name_H-M   'P 1'
#
loop_
_entity.id
_entity.type
_entity.pdbx_description
1 polymer ?
#
loop_
_entity_poly.entity_id
_entity_poly.type
_entity_poly.pdbx_seq_one_letter_code
_entity_poly.pdbx_strand_id
1 'polypeptide(L)'
;MFTFSELVRDNIIIKMSSRPNCGEGVDANMEHNIGRVKALFAAKGMYGSWDRLADISAAIDVIDSVKNSVAMSLDVSYSGRSHKTPDTSNLVWRIAHKARELKLNSSDPARAINVTVKASVDILSAGETVLKSSSLATFNKNRRDLLRGIQVIDEVDDMPPMELSLACDEHSD
;
A
#
# COMPACT_ATOMS: atom_id res chain seq x y z
N MET A 1 -9.07 23.70 -22.40
CA MET A 1 -9.90 22.49 -22.48
C MET A 1 -9.24 21.48 -21.57
N PHE A 2 -9.85 21.14 -20.44
CA PHE A 2 -9.27 20.17 -19.51
C PHE A 2 -9.26 18.80 -20.18
N THR A 3 -8.14 18.12 -20.10
CA THR A 3 -8.05 16.73 -20.54
C THR A 3 -8.76 15.84 -19.52
N PHE A 4 -9.34 14.73 -19.98
CA PHE A 4 -10.03 13.78 -19.10
C PHE A 4 -9.13 13.30 -17.94
N SER A 5 -7.82 13.16 -18.19
CA SER A 5 -6.85 12.75 -17.17
C SER A 5 -6.65 13.80 -16.07
N GLU A 6 -6.69 15.09 -16.38
CA GLU A 6 -6.64 16.18 -15.39
C GLU A 6 -7.89 16.14 -14.50
N LEU A 7 -9.07 15.96 -15.10
CA LEU A 7 -10.32 15.86 -14.35
C LEU A 7 -10.33 14.65 -13.40
N VAL A 8 -9.80 13.49 -13.84
CA VAL A 8 -9.70 12.31 -12.98
C VAL A 8 -8.70 12.54 -11.85
N ARG A 9 -7.52 13.11 -12.13
CA ARG A 9 -6.50 13.39 -11.09
C ARG A 9 -6.99 14.38 -10.04
N ASP A 10 -7.68 15.43 -10.45
CA ASP A 10 -8.23 16.43 -9.55
C ASP A 10 -9.35 15.87 -8.66
N ASN A 11 -9.98 14.76 -9.06
CA ASN A 11 -11.01 14.08 -8.28
C ASN A 11 -10.50 12.86 -7.50
N ILE A 12 -9.22 12.46 -7.61
CA ILE A 12 -8.72 11.27 -6.89
C ILE A 12 -8.53 11.57 -5.41
N ILE A 13 -8.08 12.78 -5.05
CA ILE A 13 -7.79 13.17 -3.67
C ILE A 13 -8.81 14.21 -3.22
N ILE A 14 -9.52 13.90 -2.15
CA ILE A 14 -10.47 14.82 -1.54
C ILE A 14 -10.02 15.20 -0.13
N LYS A 15 -10.35 16.44 0.25
CA LYS A 15 -10.15 16.93 1.61
C LYS A 15 -11.23 16.33 2.50
N MET A 16 -10.82 15.55 3.50
CA MET A 16 -11.73 14.96 4.47
C MET A 16 -12.32 16.06 5.37
N SER A 17 -13.65 16.11 5.50
CA SER A 17 -14.36 17.04 6.40
C SER A 17 -13.90 16.89 7.86
N SER A 18 -13.52 15.67 8.24
CA SER A 18 -13.25 15.29 9.62
C SER A 18 -11.77 15.33 10.02
N ARG A 19 -10.82 15.64 9.13
CA ARG A 19 -9.39 15.73 9.48
C ARG A 19 -8.74 16.99 8.91
N PRO A 20 -8.29 17.93 9.77
CA PRO A 20 -7.54 19.07 9.27
C PRO A 20 -6.22 18.61 8.64
N ASN A 21 -5.90 19.16 7.47
CA ASN A 21 -4.63 18.94 6.74
C ASN A 21 -4.36 17.50 6.28
N CYS A 22 -5.40 16.68 6.11
CA CYS A 22 -5.27 15.36 5.50
C CYS A 22 -6.10 15.29 4.20
N GLY A 23 -5.44 14.91 3.10
CA GLY A 23 -6.10 14.47 1.86
C GLY A 23 -6.18 12.96 1.85
N GLU A 24 -7.28 12.42 1.36
CA GLU A 24 -7.49 10.97 1.24
C GLU A 24 -8.06 10.66 -0.16
N GLY A 25 -7.77 9.45 -0.66
CA GLY A 25 -8.36 8.96 -1.90
C GLY A 25 -9.88 8.87 -1.78
N VAL A 26 -10.62 9.18 -2.85
CA VAL A 26 -12.10 9.12 -2.84
C VAL A 26 -12.62 7.75 -2.39
N ASP A 27 -11.99 6.67 -2.87
CA ASP A 27 -12.35 5.30 -2.50
C ASP A 27 -12.19 5.05 -0.99
N ALA A 28 -11.04 5.43 -0.44
CA ALA A 28 -10.76 5.31 0.99
C ALA A 28 -11.71 6.18 1.86
N ASN A 29 -12.05 7.40 1.41
CA ASN A 29 -13.08 8.20 2.08
C ASN A 29 -14.45 7.51 2.06
N MET A 30 -14.85 6.93 0.93
CA MET A 30 -16.12 6.21 0.82
C MET A 30 -16.15 5.01 1.75
N GLU A 31 -15.07 4.22 1.80
CA GLU A 31 -14.92 3.10 2.73
C GLU A 31 -15.03 3.57 4.19
N HIS A 32 -14.33 4.64 4.56
CA HIS A 32 -14.41 5.21 5.90
C HIS A 32 -15.82 5.67 6.26
N ASN A 33 -16.53 6.36 5.35
CA ASN A 33 -17.90 6.79 5.59
C ASN A 33 -18.87 5.62 5.76
N ILE A 34 -18.76 4.59 4.92
CA ILE A 34 -19.54 3.36 5.07
C ILE A 34 -19.24 2.70 6.42
N GLY A 35 -17.97 2.63 6.81
CA GLY A 35 -17.55 2.10 8.10
C GLY A 35 -18.16 2.86 9.29
N ARG A 36 -18.15 4.20 9.25
CA ARG A 36 -18.75 5.05 10.28
C ARG A 36 -20.26 4.86 10.38
N VAL A 37 -20.96 4.84 9.24
CA VAL A 37 -22.42 4.63 9.19
C VAL A 37 -22.77 3.26 9.77
N LYS A 38 -22.04 2.19 9.40
CA LYS A 38 -22.22 0.85 9.96
C LYS A 38 -22.00 0.83 11.48
N ALA A 39 -20.96 1.50 11.98
CA ALA A 39 -20.68 1.57 13.41
C ALA A 39 -21.80 2.27 14.19
N LEU A 40 -22.30 3.41 13.67
CA LEU A 40 -23.42 4.14 14.28
C LEU A 40 -24.72 3.34 14.25
N PHE A 41 -24.99 2.65 13.14
CA PHE A 41 -26.15 1.78 13.01
C PHE A 41 -26.08 0.61 13.99
N ALA A 42 -24.94 -0.08 14.07
CA ALA A 42 -24.72 -1.18 15.01
C ALA A 42 -24.88 -0.74 16.47
N ALA A 43 -24.41 0.47 16.82
CA ALA A 43 -24.54 1.01 18.17
C ALA A 43 -26.01 1.23 18.61
N LYS A 44 -26.97 1.28 17.68
CA LYS A 44 -28.41 1.38 18.00
C LYS A 44 -29.06 0.03 18.31
N GLY A 45 -28.42 -1.08 17.96
CA GLY A 45 -28.91 -2.44 18.22
C GLY A 45 -30.33 -2.67 17.66
N MET A 46 -31.26 -3.09 18.53
CA MET A 46 -32.63 -3.43 18.16
C MET A 46 -33.46 -2.25 17.60
N TYR A 47 -33.00 -1.01 17.79
CA TYR A 47 -33.68 0.20 17.28
C TYR A 47 -33.13 0.69 15.93
N GLY A 48 -32.33 -0.11 15.24
CA GLY A 48 -31.86 0.18 13.89
C GLY A 48 -32.96 -0.08 12.86
N SER A 49 -33.48 0.98 12.23
CA SER A 49 -34.35 0.89 11.04
C SER A 49 -33.64 1.45 9.81
N TRP A 50 -34.05 1.02 8.62
CA TRP A 50 -33.51 1.53 7.35
C TRP A 50 -33.73 3.04 7.18
N ASP A 51 -34.88 3.56 7.62
CA ASP A 51 -35.15 5.01 7.59
C ASP A 51 -34.13 5.78 8.43
N ARG A 52 -33.80 5.26 9.61
CA ARG A 52 -32.76 5.88 10.46
C ARG A 52 -31.37 5.75 9.88
N LEU A 53 -31.08 4.67 9.15
CA LEU A 53 -29.81 4.55 8.44
C LEU A 53 -29.68 5.65 7.39
N ALA A 54 -30.77 5.96 6.67
CA ALA A 54 -30.81 7.08 5.73
C ALA A 54 -30.57 8.42 6.45
N ASP A 55 -31.26 8.68 7.55
CA ASP A 55 -31.07 9.89 8.36
C ASP A 55 -29.62 10.05 8.86
N ILE A 56 -29.03 8.97 9.39
CA ILE A 56 -27.63 8.95 9.87
C ILE A 56 -26.67 9.20 8.70
N SER A 57 -26.91 8.57 7.55
CA SER A 57 -26.05 8.74 6.37
C SER A 57 -26.05 10.18 5.85
N ALA A 58 -27.20 10.86 5.88
CA ALA A 58 -27.31 12.27 5.50
C ALA A 58 -26.61 13.22 6.49
N ALA A 59 -26.58 12.86 7.78
CA ALA A 59 -25.98 13.65 8.84
C ALA A 59 -24.54 13.23 9.22
N ILE A 60 -23.93 12.29 8.49
CA ILE A 60 -22.68 11.63 8.91
C ILE A 60 -21.52 12.62 9.10
N ASP A 61 -21.39 13.61 8.20
CA ASP A 61 -20.35 14.63 8.27
C ASP A 61 -20.47 15.50 9.54
N VAL A 62 -21.70 15.87 9.90
CA VAL A 62 -21.98 16.66 11.10
C VAL A 62 -21.69 15.83 12.36
N ILE A 63 -22.13 14.57 12.37
CA ILE A 63 -21.90 13.65 13.49
C ILE A 63 -20.39 13.40 13.69
N ASP A 64 -19.62 13.19 12.61
CA ASP A 64 -18.17 12.97 12.72
C ASP A 64 -17.45 14.24 13.20
N SER A 65 -17.87 15.43 12.74
CA SER A 65 -17.34 16.71 13.23
C SER A 65 -17.59 16.91 14.74
N VAL A 66 -18.79 16.59 15.23
CA VAL A 66 -19.10 16.64 16.67
C VAL A 66 -18.28 15.61 17.44
N LYS A 67 -18.19 14.38 16.94
CA LYS A 67 -17.37 13.33 17.55
C LYS A 67 -15.91 13.74 17.68
N ASN A 68 -15.36 14.42 16.67
CA ASN A 68 -14.00 14.94 16.71
C ASN A 68 -13.83 16.06 17.72
N SER A 69 -14.79 16.98 17.76
CA SER A 69 -14.79 18.08 18.74
C SER A 69 -14.82 17.53 20.18
N VAL A 70 -15.62 16.49 20.44
CA VAL A 70 -15.66 15.79 21.73
C VAL A 70 -14.35 15.05 22.01
N ALA A 71 -13.80 14.34 21.02
CA ALA A 71 -12.52 13.63 21.17
C ALA A 71 -11.37 14.59 21.52
N MET A 72 -11.29 15.72 20.80
CA MET A 72 -10.32 16.79 21.09
C MET A 72 -10.53 17.40 22.47
N SER A 73 -11.78 17.60 22.89
CA SER A 73 -12.09 18.16 24.22
C SER A 73 -11.72 17.21 25.36
N LEU A 74 -11.75 15.90 25.11
CA LEU A 74 -11.39 14.86 26.08
C LEU A 74 -9.91 14.44 26.00
N ASP A 75 -9.12 15.08 25.13
CA ASP A 75 -7.74 14.68 24.81
C ASP A 75 -7.62 13.20 24.41
N VAL A 76 -8.66 12.67 23.78
CA VAL A 76 -8.69 11.30 23.26
C VAL A 76 -8.32 11.34 21.78
N SER A 77 -7.30 10.57 21.40
CA SER A 77 -6.90 10.46 20.00
C SER A 77 -8.06 9.94 19.14
N TYR A 78 -8.38 10.66 18.06
CA TYR A 78 -9.43 10.28 17.09
C TYR A 78 -9.19 8.90 16.47
N SER A 79 -7.93 8.56 16.22
CA SER A 79 -7.53 7.20 15.88
C SER A 79 -7.66 6.36 17.14
N GLY A 80 -8.58 5.39 17.11
CA GLY A 80 -8.71 4.39 18.15
C GLY A 80 -7.32 3.89 18.53
N ARG A 81 -7.07 3.83 19.86
CA ARG A 81 -5.94 3.19 20.53
C ARG A 81 -4.95 2.61 19.52
N SER A 82 -3.99 3.44 19.10
CA SER A 82 -2.72 3.08 18.50
C SER A 82 -2.74 1.71 17.81
N HIS A 83 -2.72 1.67 16.48
CA HIS A 83 -1.84 0.68 15.83
C HIS A 83 -0.45 0.91 16.40
N LYS A 84 -0.18 0.38 17.58
CA LYS A 84 1.16 0.29 18.14
C LYS A 84 1.79 -0.64 17.15
N THR A 85 2.71 -0.12 16.33
CA THR A 85 3.48 -0.96 15.42
C THR A 85 3.92 -2.16 16.24
N PRO A 86 3.41 -3.37 15.92
CA PRO A 86 3.69 -4.52 16.76
C PRO A 86 5.21 -4.63 16.83
N ASP A 87 5.75 -4.83 18.03
CA ASP A 87 7.18 -5.02 18.17
C ASP A 87 7.56 -6.34 17.46
N THR A 88 8.06 -6.21 16.24
CA THR A 88 8.47 -7.33 15.40
C THR A 88 9.89 -7.81 15.71
N SER A 89 10.60 -7.18 16.67
CA SER A 89 11.99 -7.51 16.98
C SER A 89 12.17 -8.99 17.32
N ASN A 90 11.25 -9.57 18.10
CA ASN A 90 11.30 -10.99 18.45
C ASN A 90 11.17 -11.90 17.21
N LEU A 91 10.27 -11.55 16.28
CA LEU A 91 10.05 -12.32 15.05
C LEU A 91 11.29 -12.27 14.15
N VAL A 92 11.89 -11.09 13.99
CA VAL A 92 13.14 -10.88 13.25
C VAL A 92 14.26 -11.72 13.85
N TRP A 93 14.42 -11.73 15.17
CA TRP A 93 15.43 -12.56 15.83
C TRP A 93 15.17 -14.05 15.67
N ARG A 94 13.92 -14.52 15.74
CA ARG A 94 13.59 -15.94 15.49
C ARG A 94 13.97 -16.37 14.08
N ILE A 95 13.69 -15.56 13.07
CA ILE A 95 14.09 -15.82 11.69
C ILE A 95 15.62 -15.82 11.57
N ALA A 96 16.29 -14.83 12.14
CA ALA A 96 17.75 -14.75 12.12
C ALA A 96 18.43 -15.95 12.82
N HIS A 97 17.88 -16.39 13.96
CA HIS A 97 18.35 -17.57 14.68
C HIS A 97 18.15 -18.84 13.84
N LYS A 98 16.99 -19.01 13.21
CA LYS A 98 16.73 -20.20 12.37
C LYS A 98 17.61 -20.21 11.12
N ALA A 99 17.82 -19.06 10.48
CA ALA A 99 18.74 -18.91 9.35
C ALA A 99 20.19 -19.25 9.74
N ARG A 100 20.62 -18.87 10.95
CA ARG A 100 21.94 -19.22 11.49
C ARG A 100 22.06 -20.70 11.83
N GLU A 101 21.03 -21.29 12.45
CA GLU A 101 20.96 -22.72 12.79
C GLU A 101 21.06 -23.58 11.53
N LEU A 102 20.35 -23.20 10.47
CA LEU A 102 20.38 -23.85 9.16
C LEU A 102 21.63 -23.49 8.33
N LYS A 103 22.54 -22.68 8.88
CA LYS A 103 23.76 -22.23 8.20
C LYS A 103 23.48 -21.61 6.82
N LEU A 104 22.34 -20.94 6.64
CA LEU A 104 21.99 -20.26 5.38
C LEU A 104 22.89 -19.06 5.12
N ASN A 105 23.45 -18.49 6.19
CA ASN A 105 24.26 -17.26 6.14
C ASN A 105 25.76 -17.56 5.94
N SER A 106 26.17 -18.82 5.95
CA SER A 106 27.56 -19.24 5.76
C SER A 106 27.74 -19.87 4.39
N SER A 107 28.71 -19.37 3.63
CA SER A 107 29.13 -20.01 2.38
C SER A 107 29.81 -21.34 2.69
N ASP A 108 29.18 -22.43 2.29
CA ASP A 108 29.74 -23.78 2.40
C ASP A 108 30.09 -24.27 0.99
N PRO A 109 31.37 -24.32 0.62
CA PRO A 109 31.79 -24.75 -0.72
C PRO A 109 31.55 -26.25 -0.97
N ALA A 110 31.26 -27.03 0.08
CA ALA A 110 30.94 -28.46 -0.02
C ALA A 110 29.43 -28.73 -0.06
N ARG A 111 28.57 -27.70 -0.06
CA ARG A 111 27.12 -27.88 -0.16
C ARG A 111 26.78 -28.50 -1.51
N ALA A 112 26.07 -29.63 -1.50
CA ALA A 112 25.63 -30.30 -2.72
C ALA A 112 24.88 -29.30 -3.61
N ILE A 113 25.45 -29.03 -4.79
CA ILE A 113 24.88 -28.09 -5.75
C ILE A 113 23.54 -28.66 -6.18
N ASN A 114 22.46 -28.01 -5.78
CA ASN A 114 21.13 -28.39 -6.22
C ASN A 114 21.00 -27.91 -7.68
N VAL A 115 21.32 -28.79 -8.64
CA VAL A 115 21.39 -28.49 -10.08
C VAL A 115 20.04 -27.96 -10.62
N THR A 116 18.96 -28.24 -9.89
CA THR A 116 17.60 -27.82 -10.22
C THR A 116 17.30 -26.36 -9.86
N VAL A 117 18.03 -25.75 -8.91
CA VAL A 117 17.74 -24.39 -8.43
C VAL A 117 18.49 -23.38 -9.30
N LYS A 118 17.75 -22.62 -10.13
CA LYS A 118 18.30 -21.49 -10.88
C LYS A 118 18.96 -20.52 -9.89
N ALA A 119 20.20 -20.12 -10.18
CA ALA A 119 20.88 -19.10 -9.38
C ALA A 119 20.01 -17.83 -9.35
N SER A 120 19.73 -17.33 -8.14
CA SER A 120 19.05 -16.04 -7.99
C SER A 120 19.93 -14.96 -8.62
N VAL A 121 19.36 -14.23 -9.55
CA VAL A 121 20.05 -13.12 -10.22
C VAL A 121 20.35 -12.05 -9.16
N ASP A 122 21.58 -11.55 -9.14
CA ASP A 122 21.90 -10.39 -8.30
C ASP A 122 21.10 -9.19 -8.79
N ILE A 123 20.04 -8.87 -8.06
CA ILE A 123 19.07 -7.82 -8.39
C ILE A 123 19.77 -6.45 -8.41
N LEU A 124 20.80 -6.25 -7.60
CA LEU A 124 21.54 -4.98 -7.57
C LEU A 124 22.40 -4.82 -8.81
N SER A 125 23.15 -5.86 -9.20
CA SER A 125 23.96 -5.80 -10.42
C SER A 125 23.08 -5.73 -11.68
N ALA A 126 21.98 -6.49 -11.70
CA ALA A 126 21.01 -6.47 -12.80
C ALA A 126 20.33 -5.10 -12.89
N GLY A 127 19.87 -4.55 -11.77
CA GLY A 127 19.27 -3.22 -11.70
C GLY A 127 20.24 -2.12 -12.10
N GLU A 128 21.51 -2.20 -11.68
CA GLU A 128 22.56 -1.27 -12.10
C GLU A 128 22.80 -1.32 -13.61
N THR A 129 22.83 -2.53 -14.18
CA THR A 129 23.00 -2.73 -15.63
C THR A 129 21.83 -2.14 -16.41
N VAL A 130 20.59 -2.37 -15.96
CA VAL A 130 19.38 -1.79 -16.55
C VAL A 130 19.39 -0.26 -16.43
N LEU A 131 19.70 0.29 -15.26
CA LEU A 131 19.77 1.74 -15.06
C LEU A 131 20.83 2.39 -15.96
N LYS A 132 21.97 1.72 -16.15
CA LYS A 132 23.04 2.19 -17.04
C LYS A 132 22.66 2.07 -18.52
N SER A 133 21.92 1.02 -18.91
CA SER A 133 21.61 0.74 -20.31
C SER A 133 20.37 1.47 -20.82
N SER A 134 19.32 1.63 -20.02
CA SER A 134 18.02 2.15 -20.49
C SER A 134 17.64 3.52 -19.94
N SER A 135 18.08 3.90 -18.73
CA SER A 135 17.41 4.97 -18.00
C SER A 135 17.93 6.38 -18.28
N LEU A 136 19.23 6.65 -18.20
CA LEU A 136 19.68 8.05 -18.12
C LEU A 136 19.52 8.83 -19.45
N ALA A 137 19.81 8.18 -20.59
CA ALA A 137 19.72 8.81 -21.90
C ALA A 137 18.25 9.05 -22.30
N THR A 138 17.40 8.05 -22.09
CA THR A 138 15.96 8.12 -22.35
C THR A 138 15.26 9.09 -21.40
N PHE A 139 15.59 9.06 -20.10
CA PHE A 139 15.07 10.02 -19.12
C PHE A 139 15.43 11.47 -19.49
N ASN A 140 16.68 11.73 -19.87
CA ASN A 140 17.10 13.06 -20.31
C ASN A 140 16.46 13.48 -21.64
N LYS A 141 16.07 12.54 -22.50
CA LYS A 141 15.31 12.80 -23.72
C LYS A 141 13.85 13.13 -23.37
N ASN A 142 13.17 12.28 -22.60
CA ASN A 142 11.78 12.46 -22.17
C ASN A 142 11.58 13.75 -21.38
N ARG A 143 12.55 14.13 -20.52
CA ARG A 143 12.54 15.42 -19.81
C ARG A 143 12.60 16.62 -20.77
N ARG A 144 13.39 16.54 -21.85
CA ARG A 144 13.47 17.60 -22.87
C ARG A 144 12.21 17.65 -23.73
N ASP A 145 11.64 16.50 -24.05
CA ASP A 145 10.42 16.40 -24.85
C ASP A 145 9.19 16.90 -24.06
N LEU A 146 9.14 16.62 -22.75
CA LEU A 146 8.14 17.18 -21.83
C LEU A 146 8.22 18.71 -21.75
N LEU A 147 9.43 19.28 -21.67
CA LEU A 147 9.62 20.74 -21.69
C LEU A 147 9.22 21.38 -23.02
N ARG A 148 9.14 20.60 -24.11
CA ARG A 148 8.69 21.03 -25.43
C ARG A 148 7.20 20.76 -25.69
N GLY A 149 6.49 20.18 -24.73
CA GLY A 149 5.06 19.84 -24.85
C GLY A 149 4.77 18.64 -25.76
N ILE A 150 5.77 17.79 -26.04
CA ILE A 150 5.59 16.55 -26.81
C ILE A 150 5.14 15.46 -25.85
N GLN A 151 4.07 14.73 -26.18
CA GLN A 151 3.63 13.58 -25.38
C GLN A 151 4.70 12.48 -25.42
N VAL A 152 5.17 12.09 -24.24
CA VAL A 152 6.06 10.96 -24.06
C VAL A 152 5.23 9.68 -24.21
N ILE A 153 5.65 8.79 -25.11
CA ILE A 153 5.06 7.45 -25.27
C ILE A 153 5.71 6.56 -24.21
N ASP A 154 4.91 5.86 -23.41
CA ASP A 154 5.41 4.97 -22.37
C ASP A 154 6.22 3.81 -23.00
N GLU A 155 7.43 3.59 -22.50
CA GLU A 155 8.23 2.42 -22.87
C GLU A 155 7.64 1.17 -22.20
N VAL A 156 7.56 0.08 -22.96
CA VAL A 156 7.13 -1.22 -22.46
C VAL A 156 8.20 -1.75 -21.50
N ASP A 157 7.78 -2.19 -20.31
CA ASP A 157 8.66 -2.74 -19.28
C ASP A 157 9.25 -4.09 -19.74
N ASP A 158 10.51 -4.08 -20.17
CA ASP A 158 11.26 -5.25 -20.64
C ASP A 158 11.89 -6.06 -19.48
N MET A 159 11.53 -5.81 -18.22
CA MET A 159 12.02 -6.65 -17.13
C MET A 159 11.53 -8.09 -17.32
N PRO A 160 12.45 -9.09 -17.34
CA PRO A 160 12.04 -10.47 -17.48
C PRO A 160 11.16 -10.86 -16.28
N PRO A 161 10.05 -11.59 -16.50
CA PRO A 161 9.17 -11.99 -15.43
C PRO A 161 9.96 -12.81 -14.39
N MET A 162 9.78 -12.46 -13.12
CA MET A 162 10.39 -13.19 -12.01
C MET A 162 9.71 -14.55 -11.89
N GLU A 163 10.33 -15.59 -12.46
CA GLU A 163 9.86 -16.98 -12.30
C GLU A 163 10.10 -17.44 -10.85
N LEU A 164 9.12 -17.20 -9.98
CA LEU A 164 9.04 -17.85 -8.67
C LEU A 164 8.65 -19.31 -8.89
N SER A 165 9.65 -20.18 -9.01
CA SER A 165 9.47 -21.64 -8.95
C SER A 165 9.08 -22.03 -7.52
N LEU A 166 7.77 -22.16 -7.27
CA LEU A 166 7.27 -22.86 -6.09
C LEU A 166 7.28 -24.36 -6.43
N ALA A 167 8.36 -25.05 -6.09
CA ALA A 167 8.32 -26.50 -6.02
C ALA A 167 7.38 -26.88 -4.87
N CYS A 168 6.18 -27.35 -5.19
CA CYS A 168 5.35 -28.06 -4.22
C CYS A 168 6.04 -29.40 -3.96
N ASP A 169 6.68 -29.54 -2.81
CA ASP A 169 7.11 -30.85 -2.32
C ASP A 169 5.85 -31.67 -2.03
N GLU A 170 5.53 -32.62 -2.93
CA GLU A 170 4.53 -33.64 -2.68
C GLU A 170 5.06 -34.56 -1.57
N HIS A 171 4.62 -34.31 -0.33
CA HIS A 171 4.76 -35.28 0.74
C HIS A 171 3.93 -36.52 0.41
N SER A 172 4.61 -37.59 0.06
CA SER A 172 4.06 -38.95 0.01
C SER A 172 4.00 -39.48 1.44
N ASP A 173 2.81 -39.88 1.87
CA ASP A 173 2.54 -40.58 3.15
C ASP A 173 3.32 -41.91 3.28
#